data_AF-A0A973M4I1-F1
#
_entry.id   AF-A0A973M4I1-F1
#
_cell.length_a   1.000
_cell.length_b   1.000
_cell.length_c   1.000
_cell.angle_alpha   90.00
_cell.angle_beta   90.00
_cell.angle_gamma   90.00
#
_symmetry.space_group_name_H-M   'P 1'
#
loop_
_entity.id
_entity.type
_entity.pdbx_description
1 polymer ?
#
loop_
_entity_poly.entity_id
_entity_poly.type
_entity_poly.pdbx_seq_one_letter_code
_entity_poly.pdbx_strand_id
1 'polypeptide(L)'
;MSTTIFGQDGGAVVRRSILPGGVRVLTEAMPGQRSASIGFWVGVGSRDEALGQHGSTHFLEHLLFKGTRRRTALEIASAFDEVGGESNAATAKESTCYYARVLDTDLP
;
A
#
# COMPACT_ATOMS: atom_id res chain seq x y z
N MET A 1 -17.12 11.48 -2.32
CA MET A 1 -18.29 10.64 -2.71
C MET A 1 -17.93 9.17 -2.45
N SER A 2 -18.82 8.41 -1.81
CA SER A 2 -18.61 6.99 -1.47
C SER A 2 -19.70 6.13 -2.10
N THR A 3 -19.33 4.98 -2.64
CA THR A 3 -20.22 4.04 -3.33
C THR A 3 -19.84 2.63 -2.94
N THR A 4 -20.81 1.85 -2.45
CA THR A 4 -20.66 0.41 -2.25
C THR A 4 -20.66 -0.27 -3.63
N ILE A 5 -19.66 -1.10 -3.92
CA ILE A 5 -19.51 -1.72 -5.24
C ILE A 5 -20.05 -3.15 -5.24
N PHE A 6 -19.72 -3.96 -4.22
CA PHE A 6 -20.11 -5.37 -4.18
C PHE A 6 -20.34 -5.86 -2.75
N GLY A 7 -21.34 -6.73 -2.57
CA GLY A 7 -21.45 -7.65 -1.43
C GLY A 7 -21.21 -9.07 -1.94
N GLN A 8 -20.24 -9.77 -1.36
CA GLN A 8 -19.93 -11.17 -1.71
C GLN A 8 -20.62 -12.12 -0.72
N ASP A 9 -20.90 -13.34 -1.16
CA ASP A 9 -21.37 -14.42 -0.30
C ASP A 9 -20.30 -14.69 0.78
N GLY A 10 -20.66 -14.52 2.05
CA GLY A 10 -19.71 -14.52 3.19
C GLY A 10 -19.63 -13.20 3.96
N GLY A 11 -20.44 -12.19 3.59
CA GLY A 11 -20.55 -10.94 4.34
C GLY A 11 -19.42 -9.94 4.07
N ALA A 12 -18.55 -10.22 3.10
CA ALA A 12 -17.52 -9.28 2.67
C ALA A 12 -18.13 -8.13 1.88
N VAL A 13 -17.76 -6.89 2.23
CA VAL A 13 -18.31 -5.67 1.62
C VAL A 13 -17.20 -4.82 1.03
N VAL A 14 -17.26 -4.59 -0.29
CA VAL A 14 -16.34 -3.72 -1.00
C VAL A 14 -16.94 -2.33 -1.15
N ARG A 15 -16.21 -1.32 -0.69
CA ARG A 15 -16.57 0.10 -0.81
C ARG A 15 -15.48 0.87 -1.53
N ARG A 16 -15.91 1.79 -2.40
CA ARG A 16 -15.05 2.78 -3.04
C ARG A 16 -15.40 4.17 -2.55
N SER A 17 -14.39 4.93 -2.21
CA SER A 17 -14.51 6.34 -1.85
C SER A 17 -13.48 7.16 -2.61
N ILE A 18 -13.87 8.39 -2.95
CA ILE A 18 -12.94 9.42 -3.44
C ILE A 18 -12.84 10.49 -2.35
N LEU A 19 -11.63 10.67 -1.81
CA LEU A 19 -11.33 11.67 -0.79
C LEU A 19 -11.24 13.08 -1.41
N PRO A 20 -11.42 14.15 -0.60
CA PRO A 20 -11.01 15.49 -1.01
C PRO A 20 -9.54 15.47 -1.43
N GLY A 21 -9.25 15.88 -2.67
CA GLY A 21 -7.91 15.75 -3.28
C GLY A 21 -7.78 14.63 -4.33
N GLY A 22 -8.84 13.84 -4.57
CA GLY A 22 -8.91 12.91 -5.70
C GLY A 22 -8.34 11.51 -5.45
N VAL A 23 -7.75 11.27 -4.27
CA VAL A 23 -7.27 9.94 -3.88
C VAL A 23 -8.44 8.97 -3.81
N ARG A 24 -8.30 7.86 -4.52
CA ARG A 24 -9.26 6.75 -4.53
C ARG A 24 -8.88 5.75 -3.46
N VAL A 25 -9.85 5.44 -2.60
CA VAL A 25 -9.71 4.44 -1.55
C VAL A 25 -10.68 3.30 -1.83
N LEU A 26 -10.15 2.09 -1.88
CA LEU A 26 -10.92 0.85 -1.94
C LEU A 26 -10.74 0.13 -0.61
N THR A 27 -11.84 -0.26 0.01
CA THR A 27 -11.83 -1.05 1.25
C THR A 27 -12.70 -2.28 1.07
N GLU A 28 -12.21 -3.42 1.50
CA GLU A 28 -12.97 -4.66 1.59
C GLU A 28 -13.02 -5.08 3.06
N ALA A 29 -14.21 -5.01 3.67
CA ALA A 29 -14.40 -5.47 5.04
C ALA A 29 -14.67 -6.97 5.02
N MET A 30 -13.84 -7.76 5.69
CA MET A 30 -13.96 -9.22 5.78
C MET A 30 -14.10 -9.63 7.26
N PRO A 31 -15.32 -9.78 7.81
CA PRO A 31 -15.52 -9.95 9.27
C PRO A 31 -14.84 -11.16 9.90
N GLY A 32 -14.55 -12.21 9.12
CA GLY A 32 -13.86 -13.41 9.59
C GLY A 32 -12.33 -13.27 9.67
N GLN A 33 -11.75 -12.17 9.20
CA GLN A 33 -10.30 -12.01 9.09
C GLN A 33 -9.72 -11.18 10.25
N ARG A 34 -8.71 -11.75 10.93
CA ARG A 34 -7.97 -11.11 12.04
C ARG A 34 -6.69 -10.40 11.60
N SER A 35 -6.57 -10.10 10.32
CA SER A 35 -5.44 -9.37 9.72
C SER A 35 -5.96 -8.38 8.69
N ALA A 36 -5.15 -7.37 8.42
CA ALA A 36 -5.43 -6.38 7.40
C ALA A 36 -4.23 -6.21 6.47
N SER A 37 -4.52 -5.99 5.19
CA SER A 37 -3.53 -5.55 4.20
C SER A 37 -3.88 -4.16 3.73
N ILE A 38 -2.87 -3.28 3.72
CA ILE A 38 -2.98 -1.91 3.23
C ILE A 38 -1.97 -1.76 2.11
N GLY A 39 -2.41 -1.18 0.99
CA GLY A 39 -1.52 -0.93 -0.14
C GLY A 39 -1.80 0.41 -0.81
N PHE A 40 -0.74 0.98 -1.36
CA PHE A 40 -0.73 2.20 -2.16
C PHE A 40 -0.29 1.83 -3.57
N TRP A 41 -1.19 2.01 -4.54
CA TRP A 41 -0.91 1.83 -5.96
C TRP A 41 -0.70 3.18 -6.62
N VAL A 42 0.50 3.40 -7.13
CA VAL A 42 0.85 4.57 -7.92
C VAL A 42 0.86 4.13 -9.38
N GLY A 43 0.09 4.82 -10.23
CA GLY A 43 0.02 4.55 -11.68
C GLY A 43 1.22 5.10 -12.44
N VAL A 44 2.43 4.80 -11.96
CA VAL A 44 3.72 5.14 -12.56
C VAL A 44 4.61 3.91 -12.43
N GLY A 45 5.24 3.50 -13.51
CA GLY A 45 6.21 2.41 -13.53
C GLY A 45 7.33 2.65 -14.54
N SER A 46 8.08 1.61 -14.88
CA SER A 46 9.25 1.77 -15.77
C SER A 46 8.93 2.28 -17.19
N ARG A 47 7.67 2.18 -17.63
CA ARG A 47 7.17 2.76 -18.89
C ARG A 47 7.20 4.30 -18.87
N ASP A 48 7.06 4.89 -17.70
CA ASP A 48 6.89 6.34 -17.51
C ASP A 48 8.23 7.07 -17.29
N GLU A 49 9.34 6.33 -17.32
CA GLU A 49 10.68 6.85 -17.11
C GLU A 49 11.17 7.69 -18.30
N ALA A 50 11.83 8.81 -18.01
CA ALA A 50 12.47 9.62 -19.03
C ALA A 50 13.72 8.92 -19.60
N LEU A 51 14.08 9.27 -20.84
CA LEU A 51 15.35 8.86 -21.44
C LEU A 51 16.51 9.24 -20.53
N GLY A 52 17.41 8.28 -20.28
CA GLY A 52 18.54 8.47 -19.37
C GLY A 52 18.22 8.31 -17.88
N GLN A 53 16.97 8.02 -17.51
CA GLN A 53 16.54 7.76 -16.13
C GLN A 53 15.98 6.33 -15.96
N HIS A 54 16.42 5.41 -16.79
CA HIS A 54 15.96 4.02 -16.75
C HIS A 54 16.29 3.36 -15.41
N GLY A 55 15.28 2.72 -14.82
CA GLY A 55 15.34 2.12 -13.48
C GLY A 55 15.08 3.11 -12.35
N SER A 56 14.78 4.38 -12.61
CA SER A 56 14.49 5.37 -11.56
C SER A 56 13.28 5.02 -10.72
N THR A 57 12.23 4.41 -11.29
CA THR A 57 11.05 3.99 -10.54
C THR A 57 11.37 2.87 -9.55
N HIS A 58 12.10 1.85 -10.02
CA HIS A 58 12.55 0.75 -9.16
C HIS A 58 13.59 1.21 -8.12
N PHE A 59 14.47 2.14 -8.50
CA PHE A 59 15.43 2.73 -7.57
C PHE A 59 14.72 3.51 -6.46
N LEU A 60 13.72 4.32 -6.81
CA LEU A 60 12.90 5.05 -5.84
C LEU A 60 12.12 4.12 -4.92
N GLU A 61 11.59 3.02 -5.45
CA GLU A 61 10.95 1.96 -4.66
C GLU A 61 11.86 1.45 -3.53
N HIS A 62 13.11 1.09 -3.84
CA HIS A 62 14.08 0.67 -2.83
C HIS A 62 14.40 1.75 -1.80
N LEU A 63 14.50 3.01 -2.24
CA LEU A 63 14.81 4.13 -1.35
C LEU A 63 13.68 4.45 -0.37
N LEU A 64 12.43 4.13 -0.71
CA LEU A 64 11.29 4.41 0.16
C LEU A 64 11.37 3.66 1.50
N PHE A 65 12.11 2.55 1.55
CA PHE A 65 12.38 1.77 2.77
C PHE A 65 13.61 2.25 3.56
N LYS A 66 14.36 3.24 3.06
CA LYS A 66 15.63 3.67 3.67
C LYS A 66 15.49 4.80 4.68
N GLY A 67 14.27 5.13 5.06
CA GLY A 67 13.97 6.08 6.11
C GLY A 67 13.16 7.28 5.62
N THR A 68 12.69 8.03 6.59
CA THR A 68 11.96 9.29 6.43
C THR A 68 12.62 10.34 7.32
N ARG A 69 12.12 11.59 7.28
CA ARG A 69 12.58 12.64 8.20
C ARG A 69 12.30 12.32 9.68
N ARG A 70 11.40 11.37 9.98
CA ARG A 70 10.93 11.04 11.33
C ARG A 70 11.36 9.67 11.84
N ARG A 71 11.77 8.76 10.95
CA ARG A 71 12.15 7.39 11.28
C ARG A 71 13.26 6.92 10.35
N THR A 72 14.30 6.32 10.90
CA THR A 72 15.37 5.62 10.18
C THR A 72 14.87 4.33 9.55
N ALA A 73 15.65 3.75 8.63
CA ALA A 73 15.35 2.44 8.05
C ALA A 73 15.19 1.35 9.12
N LEU A 74 16.05 1.37 10.16
CA LEU A 74 16.00 0.41 11.26
C LEU A 74 14.71 0.56 12.06
N GLU A 75 14.32 1.79 12.43
CA GLU A 75 13.08 2.03 13.18
C GLU A 75 11.84 1.61 12.37
N ILE A 76 11.85 1.79 11.04
CA ILE A 76 10.76 1.31 10.18
C ILE A 76 10.70 -0.22 10.19
N ALA A 77 11.82 -0.91 9.99
CA ALA A 77 11.87 -2.37 9.98
C ALA A 77 11.45 -2.95 11.35
N SER A 78 12.02 -2.44 12.44
CA SER A 78 11.70 -2.89 13.80
C SER A 78 10.23 -2.66 14.17
N ALA A 79 9.60 -1.58 13.67
CA ALA A 79 8.18 -1.33 13.93
C ALA A 79 7.26 -2.37 13.27
N PHE A 80 7.64 -2.93 12.12
CA PHE A 80 6.91 -4.06 11.52
C PHE A 80 7.20 -5.36 12.25
N ASP A 81 8.47 -5.62 12.59
CA ASP A 81 8.87 -6.82 13.32
C ASP A 81 8.19 -6.93 14.70
N GLU A 82 8.03 -5.81 15.41
CA GLU A 82 7.41 -5.74 16.75
C GLU A 82 5.94 -6.22 16.74
N VAL A 83 5.22 -5.95 15.65
CA VAL A 83 3.82 -6.36 15.49
C VAL A 83 3.66 -7.65 14.67
N GLY A 84 4.76 -8.31 14.30
CA GLY A 84 4.76 -9.47 13.40
C GLY A 84 4.20 -9.15 12.01
N GLY A 85 4.25 -7.88 11.61
CA GLY A 85 3.80 -7.40 10.31
C GLY A 85 4.87 -7.57 9.24
N GLU A 86 4.44 -7.52 7.98
CA GLU A 86 5.34 -7.47 6.84
C GLU A 86 5.07 -6.21 6.01
N SER A 87 6.11 -5.70 5.36
CA SER A 87 5.99 -4.64 4.36
C SER A 87 6.84 -4.97 3.14
N ASN A 88 6.35 -4.61 1.96
CA ASN A 88 7.05 -4.85 0.71
C ASN A 88 6.57 -3.89 -0.39
N ALA A 89 7.20 -3.95 -1.55
CA ALA A 89 6.84 -3.19 -2.72
C ALA A 89 7.10 -3.97 -4.01
N ALA A 90 6.50 -3.50 -5.10
CA ALA A 90 6.76 -4.03 -6.43
C ALA A 90 6.61 -2.94 -7.48
N THR A 91 7.64 -2.76 -8.29
CA THR A 91 7.61 -1.90 -9.49
C THR A 91 7.39 -2.74 -10.74
N ALA A 92 6.36 -2.38 -11.49
CA ALA A 92 6.03 -2.93 -12.80
C ALA A 92 6.23 -1.87 -13.90
N LYS A 93 5.82 -2.18 -15.13
CA LYS A 93 5.90 -1.24 -16.25
C LYS A 93 5.00 -0.04 -16.06
N GLU A 94 3.79 -0.22 -15.53
CA GLU A 94 2.75 0.83 -15.51
C GLU A 94 2.31 1.20 -14.08
N SER A 95 2.95 0.61 -13.07
CA SER A 95 2.57 0.84 -11.68
C SER A 95 3.69 0.48 -10.71
N THR A 96 3.72 1.18 -9.58
CA THR A 96 4.48 0.80 -8.40
C THR A 96 3.51 0.64 -7.23
N CYS A 97 3.61 -0.49 -6.53
CA CYS A 97 2.81 -0.80 -5.36
C CYS A 97 3.70 -0.82 -4.12
N TYR A 98 3.24 -0.20 -3.03
CA TYR A 98 3.81 -0.32 -1.70
C TYR A 98 2.73 -0.85 -0.78
N TYR A 99 3.01 -1.92 -0.03
CA TYR A 99 2.00 -2.53 0.82
C TYR A 99 2.58 -3.06 2.12
N ALA A 100 1.68 -3.25 3.06
CA ALA A 100 1.95 -3.89 4.34
C ALA A 100 0.81 -4.80 4.75
N ARG A 101 1.12 -5.80 5.57
CA ARG A 101 0.16 -6.68 6.22
C ARG A 101 0.46 -6.73 7.71
N VAL A 102 -0.59 -6.55 8.51
CA VAL A 102 -0.52 -6.50 9.98
C VAL A 102 -1.73 -7.21 10.58
N LEU A 103 -1.74 -7.44 11.90
CA LEU A 103 -2.92 -7.90 12.60
C LEU A 103 -3.96 -6.78 12.68
N ASP A 104 -5.23 -7.15 12.87
CA ASP A 104 -6.33 -6.18 12.99
C ASP A 104 -6.17 -5.24 14.19
N THR A 105 -5.55 -5.73 15.27
CA THR A 105 -5.27 -4.98 16.50
C THR A 105 -4.18 -3.92 16.36
N ASP A 106 -3.37 -3.98 15.31
CA ASP A 106 -2.26 -3.04 15.07
C ASP A 106 -2.62 -1.95 14.05
N LEU A 107 -3.87 -1.94 13.59
CA LEU A 107 -4.43 -0.82 12.85
C LEU A 107 -4.80 0.34 13.78
N PRO A 108 -4.59 1.61 13.37
CA PRO A 108 -5.04 2.78 14.11
C PRO A 108 -6.55 2.88 14.33
#